data_AF-A0A965PUT2-F1
#
_entry.id   AF-A0A965PUT2-F1
#
_cell.length_a   1.000
_cell.length_b   1.000
_cell.length_c   1.000
_cell.angle_alpha   90.00
_cell.angle_beta   90.00
_cell.angle_gamma   90.00
#
_symmetry.space_group_name_H-M   'P 1'
#
loop_
_entity.id
_entity.type
_entity.pdbx_description
1 polymer ?
#
loop_
_entity_poly.entity_id
_entity_poly.type
_entity_poly.pdbx_seq_one_letter_code
_entity_poly.pdbx_strand_id
1 'polypeptide(L)'
;MSKTIYKNGILMEVIYENLENEKEQKIQCLRYSVETAIKNAGIDEKTQLNAIAGIYSPERCEAIKSYIAACRNEYLRCKALILSAQTNDEADAVSFSAPSVPQNLGS
;
A
#
# COMPACT_ATOMS: atom_id res chain seq x y z
N MET A 1 5.49 5.61 28.82
CA MET A 1 4.53 4.60 28.37
C MET A 1 3.19 5.26 28.04
N SER A 2 2.50 4.84 26.98
CA SER A 2 1.13 5.31 26.72
C SER A 2 0.14 4.68 27.69
N LYS A 3 -0.84 5.47 28.16
CA LYS A 3 -1.92 5.01 29.02
C LYS A 3 -3.16 4.75 28.15
N THR A 4 -3.66 3.53 28.20
CA THR A 4 -4.91 3.14 27.53
C THR A 4 -6.07 3.18 28.52
N ILE A 5 -7.17 3.83 28.14
CA ILE A 5 -8.41 3.90 28.92
C ILE A 5 -9.46 3.04 28.22
N TYR A 6 -9.95 2.03 28.94
CA TYR A 6 -11.02 1.15 28.49
C TYR A 6 -12.29 1.41 29.27
N LYS A 7 -13.45 1.34 28.59
CA LYS A 7 -14.77 1.34 29.21
C LYS A 7 -15.57 0.16 28.66
N ASN A 8 -16.01 -0.74 29.54
CA ASN A 8 -16.71 -1.97 29.17
C ASN A 8 -15.95 -2.84 28.15
N GLY A 9 -14.61 -2.88 28.24
CA GLY A 9 -13.75 -3.61 27.30
C GLY A 9 -13.52 -2.91 25.96
N ILE A 10 -14.16 -1.77 25.70
CA ILE A 10 -13.96 -0.95 24.50
C ILE A 10 -12.85 0.06 24.78
N LEU A 11 -11.87 0.14 23.88
CA LEU A 11 -10.83 1.16 23.93
C LEU A 11 -11.46 2.53 23.66
N MET A 12 -11.43 3.41 24.65
CA MET A 12 -12.00 4.76 24.54
C MET A 12 -10.95 5.79 24.18
N GLU A 13 -9.76 5.69 24.79
CA GLU A 13 -8.74 6.72 24.66
C GLU A 13 -7.33 6.12 24.85
N VAL A 14 -6.38 6.65 24.10
CA VAL A 14 -4.95 6.40 24.30
C VAL A 14 -4.28 7.74 24.58
N ILE A 15 -3.76 7.89 25.79
CA ILE A 15 -3.01 9.08 26.20
C ILE A 15 -1.53 8.78 26.03
N TYR A 16 -0.88 9.54 25.15
CA TYR A 16 0.54 9.38 24.85
C TYR A 16 1.36 10.31 25.75
N GLU A 17 2.37 9.78 26.44
CA GLU A 17 3.33 10.60 27.19
C GLU A 17 4.14 11.52 26.27
N ASN A 18 4.47 11.07 25.06
CA ASN A 18 5.09 11.86 24.01
C ASN A 18 4.53 11.43 22.65
N LEU A 19 3.61 12.24 22.12
CA LEU A 19 2.92 11.97 20.87
C LEU A 19 3.88 11.85 19.68
N GLU A 20 4.97 12.60 19.68
CA GLU A 20 5.91 12.62 18.55
C GLU A 20 6.73 11.32 18.49
N ASN A 21 7.18 10.83 19.63
CA ASN A 21 7.87 9.55 19.72
C ASN A 21 6.96 8.37 19.30
N GLU A 22 5.68 8.43 19.64
CA GLU A 22 4.70 7.40 19.26
C GLU A 22 4.41 7.44 17.75
N LYS A 23 4.28 8.63 17.14
CA LYS A 23 4.18 8.75 15.69
C LYS A 23 5.41 8.15 14.99
N GLU A 24 6.61 8.47 15.47
CA GLU A 24 7.85 7.94 14.89
C GLU A 24 7.88 6.42 14.98
N GLN A 25 7.55 5.83 16.13
CA GLN A 25 7.48 4.37 16.29
C GLN A 25 6.46 3.72 15.36
N LYS A 26 5.27 4.32 15.19
CA LYS A 26 4.26 3.81 14.26
C LYS A 26 4.74 3.88 12.81
N ILE A 27 5.42 4.96 12.43
CA ILE A 27 6.04 5.11 11.09
C ILE A 27 7.09 4.01 10.88
N GLN A 28 7.93 3.72 11.88
CA GLN A 28 8.93 2.64 11.78
C GLN A 28 8.28 1.26 11.66
N CYS A 29 7.24 0.96 12.43
CA CYS A 29 6.48 -0.29 12.30
C CYS A 29 5.85 -0.43 10.91
N LEU A 30 5.30 0.66 10.36
CA LEU A 30 4.75 0.68 9.01
C LEU A 30 5.83 0.42 7.95
N ARG A 31 6.99 1.08 8.07
CA ARG A 31 8.15 0.85 7.19
C ARG A 31 8.56 -0.62 7.17
N TYR A 32 8.75 -1.21 8.35
CA TYR A 32 9.10 -2.63 8.48
C TYR A 32 8.04 -3.53 7.85
N SER A 33 6.75 -3.29 8.15
CA SER A 33 5.65 -4.10 7.60
C SER A 33 5.59 -4.02 6.08
N VAL A 34 5.82 -2.83 5.50
CA VAL A 34 5.87 -2.62 4.06
C VAL A 34 7.07 -3.34 3.46
N GLU A 35 8.26 -3.23 4.05
CA GLU A 35 9.45 -3.95 3.57
C GLU A 35 9.25 -5.48 3.60
N THR A 36 8.67 -6.00 4.68
CA THR A 36 8.33 -7.43 4.78
C THR A 36 7.31 -7.84 3.72
N ALA A 37 6.27 -7.04 3.49
CA ALA A 37 5.27 -7.31 2.47
C ALA A 37 5.88 -7.32 1.06
N ILE A 38 6.75 -6.35 0.74
CA ILE A 38 7.47 -6.27 -0.54
C ILE A 38 8.37 -7.49 -0.74
N LYS A 39 9.15 -7.88 0.29
CA LYS A 39 10.00 -9.07 0.26
C LYS A 39 9.16 -10.34 0.05
N ASN A 40 8.06 -10.49 0.80
CA ASN A 40 7.19 -11.65 0.71
C ASN A 40 6.41 -11.73 -0.61
N ALA A 41 6.13 -10.59 -1.25
CA ALA A 41 5.53 -10.53 -2.57
C ALA A 41 6.50 -10.90 -3.70
N GLY A 42 7.76 -11.25 -3.39
CA GLY A 42 8.77 -11.57 -4.39
C GLY A 42 9.20 -10.36 -5.21
N ILE A 43 9.13 -9.15 -4.65
CA ILE A 43 9.62 -7.92 -5.29
C ILE A 43 10.96 -7.52 -4.63
N ASP A 44 11.76 -8.51 -4.26
CA ASP A 44 13.08 -8.31 -3.65
C ASP A 44 14.17 -8.09 -4.71
N GLU A 45 15.32 -7.60 -4.28
CA GLU A 45 16.49 -7.29 -5.12
C GLU A 45 16.90 -8.47 -6.02
N LYS A 46 16.67 -9.71 -5.57
CA LYS A 46 16.91 -10.93 -6.33
C LYS A 46 15.96 -11.09 -7.52
N THR A 47 14.70 -10.69 -7.37
CA THR A 47 13.73 -10.65 -8.46
C THR A 47 14.06 -9.57 -9.48
N GLN A 48 14.57 -8.42 -9.04
CA GLN A 48 15.10 -7.39 -9.94
C GLN A 48 16.34 -7.89 -10.70
N LEU A 49 17.28 -8.57 -10.01
CA LEU A 49 18.46 -9.17 -10.63
C LEU A 49 18.09 -10.27 -11.63
N ASN A 50 17.08 -11.10 -11.34
CA ASN A 50 16.58 -12.12 -12.27
C ASN A 50 15.93 -11.50 -13.52
N ALA A 51 15.26 -10.35 -13.39
CA ALA A 51 14.76 -9.59 -14.53
C ALA A 51 15.90 -9.00 -15.38
N ILE A 52 16.94 -8.44 -14.75
CA ILE A 52 18.12 -7.91 -15.42
C ILE A 52 18.93 -9.02 -16.12
N ALA A 53 18.98 -10.21 -15.52
CA ALA A 53 19.65 -11.39 -16.06
C ALA A 53 18.88 -12.12 -17.18
N GLY A 54 17.67 -11.65 -17.55
CA GLY A 54 16.86 -12.24 -18.63
C GLY A 54 16.18 -13.56 -18.27
N ILE A 55 16.03 -13.87 -16.98
CA ILE A 55 15.39 -15.11 -16.50
C ILE A 55 13.86 -15.04 -16.66
N TYR A 56 13.28 -13.83 -16.68
CA TYR A 56 11.88 -13.63 -17.03
C TYR A 56 11.69 -13.43 -18.53
N SER A 57 10.68 -14.08 -19.11
CA SER A 57 10.36 -13.86 -20.53
C SER A 57 9.99 -12.39 -20.76
N PRO A 58 10.32 -11.82 -21.93
CA PRO A 58 9.94 -10.45 -22.28
C PRO A 58 8.43 -10.18 -22.08
N GLU A 59 7.56 -11.18 -22.32
CA GLU A 59 6.12 -11.02 -22.09
C GLU A 59 5.76 -10.84 -20.61
N ARG A 60 6.49 -11.46 -19.67
CA ARG A 60 6.32 -11.22 -18.23
C ARG A 60 6.70 -9.79 -17.87
N CYS A 61 7.83 -9.29 -18.36
CA CYS A 61 8.27 -7.92 -18.09
C CYS A 61 7.27 -6.88 -18.63
N GLU A 62 6.75 -7.07 -19.83
CA GLU A 62 5.73 -6.18 -20.40
C GLU A 62 4.40 -6.28 -19.64
N ALA A 63 3.97 -7.47 -19.22
CA ALA A 63 2.77 -7.62 -18.40
C ALA A 63 2.89 -6.88 -17.05
N ILE A 64 4.05 -6.94 -16.40
CA ILE A 64 4.32 -6.17 -15.17
C ILE A 64 4.20 -4.67 -15.44
N LYS A 65 4.86 -4.17 -16.50
CA LYS A 65 4.83 -2.75 -16.86
C LYS A 65 3.41 -2.26 -17.15
N SER A 66 2.64 -3.02 -17.92
CA SER A 66 1.24 -2.70 -18.23
C SER A 66 0.37 -2.69 -16.98
N TYR A 67 0.56 -3.64 -16.06
CA TYR A 67 -0.16 -3.68 -14.79
C TYR A 67 0.14 -2.45 -13.92
N ILE A 68 1.42 -2.08 -13.78
CA ILE A 68 1.84 -0.90 -13.03
C ILE A 68 1.24 0.38 -13.65
N ALA A 69 1.25 0.50 -14.98
CA ALA A 69 0.66 1.64 -15.67
C ALA A 69 -0.86 1.73 -15.41
N ALA A 70 -1.57 0.60 -15.43
CA ALA A 70 -2.99 0.55 -15.11
C ALA A 70 -3.28 0.99 -13.66
N CYS A 71 -2.52 0.48 -12.69
CA CYS A 71 -2.62 0.90 -11.28
C CYS A 71 -2.40 2.40 -11.12
N ARG A 72 -1.40 2.97 -11.81
CA ARG A 72 -1.11 4.40 -11.78
C ARG A 72 -2.27 5.23 -12.33
N ASN A 73 -2.86 4.81 -13.44
CA ASN A 73 -4.00 5.51 -14.04
C ASN A 73 -5.22 5.48 -13.11
N GLU A 74 -5.48 4.33 -12.49
CA GLU A 74 -6.58 4.21 -11.52
C GLU A 74 -6.36 5.10 -10.28
N TYR A 75 -5.12 5.17 -9.77
CA TYR A 75 -4.78 6.08 -8.70
C TYR A 75 -5.05 7.55 -9.10
N LEU A 76 -4.66 7.95 -10.31
CA LEU A 76 -4.91 9.30 -10.81
C LEU A 76 -6.40 9.59 -10.98
N ARG A 77 -7.21 8.60 -11.42
CA ARG A 77 -8.68 8.69 -11.44
C ARG A 77 -9.24 8.95 -10.04
N CYS A 78 -8.85 8.12 -9.07
CA CYS A 78 -9.31 8.26 -7.68
C CYS A 78 -8.92 9.64 -7.12
N LYS A 79 -7.67 10.06 -7.33
CA LYS A 79 -7.21 11.39 -6.92
C LYS A 79 -8.04 12.52 -7.55
N ALA A 80 -8.32 12.43 -8.85
CA ALA A 80 -9.13 13.45 -9.53
C ALA A 80 -10.55 13.52 -8.96
N LEU A 81 -11.18 12.38 -8.71
CA LEU A 81 -12.52 12.31 -8.12
C LEU A 81 -12.57 12.91 -6.72
N ILE A 82 -11.62 12.53 -5.85
CA ILE A 82 -11.51 13.07 -4.49
C ILE A 82 -11.33 14.58 -4.52
N LEU A 83 -10.48 15.10 -5.41
CA LEU A 83 -10.25 16.54 -5.53
C LEU A 83 -11.46 17.30 -6.11
N SER A 84 -12.30 16.63 -6.90
CA SER A 84 -13.51 17.22 -7.48
C SER A 84 -14.75 17.10 -6.60
N ALA A 85 -14.71 16.24 -5.57
CA ALA A 85 -15.81 16.00 -4.66
C ALA A 85 -16.24 17.30 -3.96
N GLN A 86 -17.54 17.53 -3.87
CA GLN A 86 -18.11 18.72 -3.24
C GLN A 86 -18.45 18.49 -1.77
N THR A 87 -18.48 17.23 -1.34
CA THR A 87 -18.75 16.81 0.04
C THR A 87 -17.78 15.73 0.50
N ASN A 88 -17.65 15.57 1.82
CA ASN A 88 -16.81 14.52 2.39
C ASN A 88 -17.35 13.12 2.05
N ASP A 89 -18.68 12.93 2.05
CA ASP A 89 -19.29 11.64 1.72
C ASP A 89 -18.97 11.22 0.27
N GLU A 90 -18.96 12.16 -0.68
CA GLU A 90 -18.55 11.91 -2.06
C GLU A 90 -17.07 11.53 -2.17
N ALA A 91 -16.20 12.16 -1.38
CA ALA A 91 -14.78 11.83 -1.34
C ALA A 91 -14.54 10.43 -0.73
N ASP A 92 -15.24 10.11 0.37
CA ASP A 92 -15.14 8.84 1.08
C ASP A 92 -15.72 7.67 0.28
N ALA A 93 -16.65 7.92 -0.64
CA ALA A 93 -17.19 6.92 -1.55
C ALA A 93 -16.19 6.49 -2.65
N VAL A 94 -15.11 7.25 -2.89
CA VAL A 94 -14.14 6.92 -3.93
C VAL A 94 -13.33 5.69 -3.54
N SER A 95 -13.63 4.58 -4.21
CA SER A 95 -12.92 3.32 -4.05
C SER A 95 -11.91 3.08 -5.17
N PHE A 96 -10.74 2.57 -4.81
CA PHE A 96 -9.71 2.12 -5.76
C PHE A 96 -10.08 0.74 -6.31
N SER A 97 -10.21 0.62 -7.63
CA SER A 97 -10.42 -0.67 -8.28
C SER A 97 -9.09 -1.19 -8.83
N ALA A 98 -8.48 -2.14 -8.11
CA ALA A 98 -7.25 -2.74 -8.57
C ALA A 98 -7.47 -3.41 -9.94
N PRO A 99 -6.64 -3.11 -10.96
CA PRO A 99 -6.72 -3.82 -12.24
C PRO A 99 -6.46 -5.31 -12.02
N SER A 100 -6.92 -6.14 -12.95
CA SER A 100 -6.69 -7.58 -12.87
C SER A 100 -5.20 -7.89 -12.96
N VAL A 101 -4.69 -8.71 -12.05
CA VAL A 101 -3.31 -9.21 -12.10
C VAL A 101 -3.18 -10.12 -13.33
N PRO A 102 -2.25 -9.84 -14.26
CA PRO A 102 -2.03 -10.71 -15.41
C PRO A 102 -1.69 -12.14 -14.97
N GLN A 103 -2.27 -13.14 -15.62
CA GLN A 103 -2.12 -14.57 -15.25
C GLN A 103 -0.66 -15.04 -15.26
N ASN A 104 0.19 -14.43 -16.10
CA ASN A 104 1.61 -14.72 -16.16
C ASN A 104 2.42 -14.11 -15.01
N LEU A 105 1.80 -13.42 -14.04
CA LEU A 105 2.46 -12.94 -12.81
C LEU A 105 2.17 -13.84 -11.60
N GLY A 106 1.19 -14.74 -11.70
CA GLY A 106 0.76 -15.63 -10.62
C GLY A 106 1.31 -17.04 -10.76
N SER A 107 2.64 -17.20 -10.70
CA SER A 107 3.33 -18.49 -10.47
C SER A 107 4.81 -18.23 -10.23
#